data_AF-A0A261TE76-F1
#
_entry.id   AF-A0A261TE76-F1
#
_cell.length_a   1.000
_cell.length_b   1.000
_cell.length_c   1.000
_cell.angle_alpha   90.00
_cell.angle_beta   90.00
_cell.angle_gamma   90.00
#
_symmetry.space_group_name_H-M   'P 1'
#
loop_
_entity.id
_entity.type
_entity.pdbx_description
1 polymer ?
#
loop_
_entity_poly.entity_id
_entity_poly.type
_entity_poly.pdbx_seq_one_letter_code
_entity_poly.pdbx_strand_id
1 'polypeptide(L)'
;MEKLSANVASWRGQISEVRAELYDYPADLKPLAGAVLHLNYSGELTVTRGLIRQEDREAVAEKVRGAARQDGGAHPAVDLPPVKTRPIHSEAPMNRLQAQRAIALQAEVIQRPNLALCLLIEQMVHELDDAGRRHNPVRCLSFSASNAQHDLARTDPAMKDCAAWELVQREWEACTRDVPGDRSAVLPWLLERAQADNIALLGALVSLTCGVATSSA
;
A
#
# COMPACT_ATOMS: atom_id res chain seq x y z
N MET A 1 -32.01 11.52 -12.71
CA MET A 1 -31.35 10.62 -11.74
C MET A 1 -31.65 9.14 -12.01
N GLU A 2 -32.89 8.78 -12.35
CA GLU A 2 -33.36 7.38 -12.54
C GLU A 2 -32.73 6.63 -13.74
N LYS A 3 -32.47 7.32 -14.85
CA LYS A 3 -31.77 6.73 -16.01
C LYS A 3 -30.30 6.38 -15.69
N LEU A 4 -29.68 7.13 -14.79
CA LEU A 4 -28.28 6.94 -14.40
C LEU A 4 -28.13 5.73 -13.46
N SER A 5 -29.05 5.56 -12.50
CA SER A 5 -29.09 4.38 -11.63
C SER A 5 -29.43 3.10 -12.40
N ALA A 6 -30.34 3.16 -13.38
CA ALA A 6 -30.66 2.03 -14.25
C ALA A 6 -29.45 1.57 -15.08
N ASN A 7 -28.70 2.52 -15.64
CA ASN A 7 -27.47 2.22 -16.38
C ASN A 7 -26.41 1.60 -15.46
N VAL A 8 -26.15 2.16 -14.27
CA VAL A 8 -25.18 1.60 -13.32
C VAL A 8 -25.55 0.18 -12.90
N ALA A 9 -26.83 -0.12 -12.70
CA ALA A 9 -27.29 -1.47 -12.39
C ALA A 9 -27.04 -2.45 -13.55
N SER A 10 -27.30 -2.04 -14.79
CA SER A 10 -27.03 -2.84 -15.99
C SER A 10 -25.54 -3.16 -16.15
N TRP A 11 -24.67 -2.16 -16.02
CA TRP A 11 -23.21 -2.34 -16.12
C TRP A 11 -22.68 -3.25 -15.00
N ARG A 12 -23.21 -3.13 -13.79
CA ARG A 12 -22.87 -4.04 -12.68
C ARG A 12 -23.30 -5.48 -12.96
N GLY A 13 -24.48 -5.68 -13.56
CA GLY A 13 -24.96 -6.99 -14.00
C GLY A 13 -24.01 -7.64 -15.02
N GLN A 14 -23.67 -6.90 -16.07
CA GLN A 14 -22.72 -7.38 -17.10
C GLN A 14 -21.34 -7.70 -16.51
N ILE A 15 -20.82 -6.86 -15.62
CA ILE A 15 -19.55 -7.12 -14.92
C ILE A 15 -19.66 -8.38 -14.07
N SER A 16 -20.79 -8.62 -13.40
CA SER A 16 -20.97 -9.82 -12.57
C SER A 16 -21.03 -11.11 -13.39
N GLU A 17 -21.62 -11.06 -14.59
CA GLU A 17 -21.74 -12.19 -15.50
C GLU A 17 -20.39 -12.55 -16.13
N VAL A 18 -19.67 -11.56 -16.64
CA VAL A 18 -18.29 -11.73 -17.15
C VAL A 18 -17.35 -12.21 -16.04
N ARG A 19 -17.53 -11.74 -14.81
CA ARG A 19 -16.77 -12.24 -13.65
C ARG A 19 -17.14 -13.67 -13.31
N ALA A 20 -18.41 -14.05 -13.36
CA ALA A 20 -18.84 -15.42 -13.08
C ALA A 20 -18.23 -16.41 -14.08
N GLU A 21 -18.20 -16.06 -15.36
CA GLU A 21 -17.55 -16.85 -16.41
C GLU A 21 -16.02 -16.90 -16.23
N LEU A 22 -15.38 -15.78 -15.90
CA LEU A 22 -13.92 -15.72 -15.69
C LEU A 22 -13.46 -16.43 -14.40
N TYR A 23 -14.31 -16.48 -13.37
CA TYR A 23 -13.98 -17.08 -12.07
C TYR A 23 -14.42 -18.54 -11.93
N ASP A 24 -15.07 -19.13 -12.94
CA ASP A 24 -15.33 -20.58 -12.96
C ASP A 24 -14.10 -21.32 -13.51
N TYR A 25 -13.30 -21.87 -12.59
CA TYR A 25 -12.13 -22.66 -12.97
C TYR A 25 -12.58 -23.99 -13.59
N PRO A 26 -11.87 -24.53 -14.60
CA PRO A 26 -12.15 -25.87 -15.10
C PRO A 26 -12.03 -26.90 -13.98
N ALA A 27 -12.84 -27.97 -14.03
CA ALA A 27 -12.98 -28.95 -12.95
C ALA A 27 -11.64 -29.54 -12.47
N ASP A 28 -10.66 -29.64 -13.36
CA ASP A 28 -9.32 -30.16 -13.08
C ASP A 28 -8.43 -29.23 -12.24
N LEU A 29 -8.75 -27.93 -12.22
CA LEU A 29 -8.04 -26.88 -11.47
C LEU A 29 -8.77 -26.49 -10.18
N LYS A 30 -10.08 -26.75 -10.05
CA LYS A 30 -10.84 -26.53 -8.80
C LYS A 30 -10.23 -27.18 -7.55
N PRO A 31 -9.65 -28.41 -7.57
CA PRO A 31 -9.03 -28.99 -6.37
C PRO A 31 -7.68 -28.37 -5.99
N LEU A 32 -7.02 -27.67 -6.92
CA LEU A 32 -5.68 -27.08 -6.74
C LEU A 32 -5.74 -25.56 -6.47
N ALA A 33 -6.85 -24.91 -6.85
CA ALA A 33 -7.07 -23.48 -6.65
C ALA A 33 -7.76 -23.21 -5.30
N GLY A 34 -7.04 -22.58 -4.38
CA GLY A 34 -7.58 -22.07 -3.13
C GLY A 34 -8.27 -20.70 -3.28
N ALA A 35 -9.05 -20.35 -2.26
CA ALA A 35 -9.66 -19.03 -2.11
C ALA A 35 -9.37 -18.47 -0.71
N VAL A 36 -9.07 -17.18 -0.63
CA VAL A 36 -8.94 -16.45 0.64
C VAL A 36 -10.10 -15.48 0.78
N LEU A 37 -10.79 -15.60 1.91
CA LEU A 37 -11.86 -14.70 2.33
C LEU A 37 -11.23 -13.60 3.19
N HIS A 38 -11.45 -12.35 2.83
CA HIS A 38 -11.08 -11.21 3.67
C HIS A 38 -12.23 -10.24 3.77
N LEU A 39 -12.36 -9.60 4.93
CA LEU A 39 -13.31 -8.49 5.11
C LEU A 39 -12.62 -7.21 4.62
N ASN A 40 -13.32 -6.45 3.78
CA ASN A 40 -12.84 -5.13 3.38
C ASN A 40 -13.09 -4.11 4.52
N TYR A 41 -12.60 -2.88 4.33
CA TYR A 41 -12.75 -1.81 5.32
C TYR A 41 -14.22 -1.42 5.58
N SER A 42 -15.13 -1.68 4.63
CA SER A 42 -16.58 -1.48 4.80
C SER A 42 -17.29 -2.69 5.46
N GLY A 43 -16.55 -3.73 5.87
CA GLY A 43 -17.12 -4.94 6.49
C GLY A 43 -17.77 -5.91 5.50
N GLU A 44 -17.60 -5.70 4.20
CA GLU A 44 -18.10 -6.61 3.16
C GLU A 44 -17.09 -7.73 2.90
N LEU A 45 -17.62 -8.95 2.75
CA LEU A 45 -16.84 -10.15 2.47
C LEU A 45 -16.32 -10.13 1.04
N THR A 46 -15.00 -10.04 0.88
CA THR A 46 -14.32 -10.11 -0.41
C THR A 46 -13.58 -11.44 -0.57
N VAL A 47 -13.79 -12.10 -1.71
CA VAL A 47 -13.18 -13.42 -2.01
C VAL A 47 -12.11 -13.26 -3.07
N THR A 48 -10.85 -13.56 -2.72
CA THR A 48 -9.76 -13.66 -3.69
C THR A 48 -9.56 -15.14 -4.06
N ARG A 49 -9.89 -15.50 -5.30
CA ARG A 49 -9.82 -16.87 -5.85
C ARG A 49 -8.58 -17.04 -6.73
N GLY A 50 -8.15 -18.28 -6.98
CA GLY A 50 -7.01 -18.58 -7.85
C GLY A 50 -5.66 -18.66 -7.13
N LEU A 51 -5.68 -18.84 -5.82
CA LEU A 51 -4.46 -18.97 -5.03
C LEU A 51 -3.97 -20.42 -5.07
N ILE A 52 -2.86 -20.67 -5.74
CA ILE A 52 -2.25 -22.01 -5.84
C ILE A 52 -1.18 -22.14 -4.75
N ARG A 53 -1.27 -23.21 -3.96
CA ARG A 53 -0.26 -23.53 -2.92
C ARG A 53 1.10 -23.77 -3.54
N GLN A 54 2.17 -23.48 -2.81
CA GLN A 54 3.53 -23.55 -3.38
C GLN A 54 3.90 -24.97 -3.82
N GLU A 55 3.45 -25.98 -3.07
CA GLU A 55 3.60 -27.41 -3.37
C GLU A 55 2.82 -27.86 -4.62
N ASP A 56 1.71 -27.20 -4.95
CA ASP A 56 0.77 -27.60 -6.01
C ASP A 56 1.03 -26.87 -7.35
N ARG A 57 1.98 -25.92 -7.38
CA ARG A 57 2.27 -25.11 -8.57
C ARG A 57 2.84 -25.91 -9.74
N GLU A 58 3.68 -26.90 -9.47
CA GLU A 58 4.25 -27.76 -10.53
C GLU A 58 3.14 -28.62 -11.16
N ALA A 59 2.26 -29.19 -10.35
CA ALA A 59 1.10 -29.96 -10.82
C ALA A 59 0.12 -29.09 -11.64
N VAL A 60 -0.13 -27.83 -11.24
CA VAL A 60 -0.94 -26.90 -12.03
C VAL A 60 -0.23 -26.49 -13.33
N ALA A 61 1.07 -26.21 -13.28
CA ALA A 61 1.83 -25.84 -14.48
C ALA A 61 1.88 -26.98 -15.52
N GLU A 62 2.01 -28.23 -15.09
CA GLU A 62 1.93 -29.38 -15.99
C GLU A 62 0.53 -29.58 -16.58
N LYS A 63 -0.53 -29.43 -15.78
CA LYS A 63 -1.91 -29.53 -16.27
C LYS A 63 -2.27 -28.40 -17.24
N VAL A 64 -1.84 -27.17 -16.99
CA VAL A 64 -2.05 -26.03 -17.90
C VAL A 64 -1.26 -26.21 -19.21
N ARG A 65 -0.01 -26.71 -19.15
CA ARG A 65 0.77 -27.05 -20.35
C ARG A 65 0.20 -28.24 -21.12
N GLY A 66 -0.38 -29.23 -20.42
CA GLY A 66 -1.04 -30.39 -21.01
C GLY A 66 -2.34 -30.03 -21.73
N ALA A 67 -3.18 -29.20 -21.09
CA ALA A 67 -4.42 -28.69 -21.68
C ALA A 67 -4.17 -27.83 -22.93
N ALA A 68 -3.15 -26.96 -22.91
CA ALA A 68 -2.75 -26.14 -24.05
C ALA A 68 -2.18 -26.95 -25.25
N ARG A 69 -1.85 -28.23 -25.06
CA ARG A 69 -1.40 -29.14 -26.14
C ARG A 69 -2.53 -29.96 -26.76
N GLN A 70 -3.65 -30.15 -26.06
CA GLN A 70 -4.79 -30.93 -26.55
C GLN A 70 -5.83 -30.07 -27.25
N ASP A 71 -6.09 -28.86 -26.75
CA ASP A 71 -6.91 -27.87 -27.43
C ASP A 71 -5.99 -26.87 -28.11
N GLY A 72 -5.89 -26.91 -29.44
CA GLY A 72 -5.12 -25.96 -30.26
C GLY A 72 -5.60 -24.50 -30.21
N GLY A 73 -6.27 -24.10 -29.13
CA GLY A 73 -6.69 -22.75 -28.82
C GLY A 73 -5.63 -22.03 -28.00
N ALA A 74 -5.30 -20.80 -28.44
CA ALA A 74 -4.43 -19.88 -27.72
C ALA A 74 -5.07 -19.45 -26.39
N HIS A 75 -5.02 -20.31 -25.37
CA HIS A 75 -5.30 -19.89 -24.00
C HIS A 75 -4.16 -18.99 -23.53
N PRO A 76 -4.46 -17.84 -22.90
CA PRO A 76 -3.42 -16.97 -22.36
C PRO A 76 -2.61 -17.79 -21.36
N ALA A 77 -1.33 -17.98 -21.67
CA ALA A 77 -0.39 -18.63 -20.76
C ALA A 77 -0.52 -17.91 -19.41
N VAL A 78 -1.02 -18.63 -18.40
CA VAL A 78 -1.01 -18.12 -17.04
C VAL A 78 0.46 -18.02 -16.68
N ASP A 79 0.99 -16.79 -16.71
CA ASP A 79 2.32 -16.47 -16.23
C ASP A 79 2.34 -16.70 -14.72
N LEU A 80 2.56 -17.95 -14.31
CA LEU A 80 2.90 -18.24 -12.93
C LEU A 80 4.22 -17.52 -12.66
N PRO A 81 4.28 -16.60 -11.68
CA PRO A 81 5.50 -15.91 -11.35
C PRO A 81 6.60 -16.95 -11.05
N PRO A 82 7.84 -16.72 -11.53
CA PRO A 82 8.91 -17.70 -11.47
C PRO A 82 9.04 -18.23 -10.05
N VAL A 83 9.22 -19.56 -9.94
CA VAL A 83 9.52 -20.26 -8.68
C VAL A 83 10.52 -19.39 -7.94
N LYS A 84 10.17 -18.95 -6.72
CA LYS A 84 11.10 -18.24 -5.83
C LYS A 84 12.36 -19.08 -5.79
N THR A 85 13.36 -18.63 -6.53
CA THR A 85 14.67 -19.28 -6.63
C THR A 85 15.11 -19.54 -5.21
N ARG A 86 15.44 -20.79 -4.90
CA ARG A 86 16.04 -21.19 -3.61
C ARG A 86 17.05 -20.09 -3.24
N PRO A 87 16.90 -19.43 -2.08
CA PRO A 87 17.73 -18.28 -1.77
C PRO A 87 19.20 -18.69 -1.93
N ILE A 88 19.93 -17.94 -2.74
CA ILE A 88 21.33 -18.23 -3.10
C ILE A 88 22.22 -18.24 -1.84
N HIS A 89 21.73 -17.64 -0.75
CA HIS A 89 22.42 -17.49 0.51
C HIS A 89 21.60 -18.04 1.68
N SER A 90 22.29 -18.63 2.66
CA SER A 90 21.68 -19.09 3.91
C SER A 90 21.06 -17.91 4.68
N GLU A 91 19.90 -18.14 5.27
CA GLU A 91 19.12 -17.11 5.99
C GLU A 91 19.84 -16.60 7.24
N ALA A 92 20.51 -17.49 7.98
CA ALA A 92 21.15 -17.12 9.26
C ALA A 92 22.29 -16.09 9.09
N PRO A 93 23.24 -16.25 8.15
CA PRO A 93 24.23 -15.21 7.84
C PRO A 93 23.61 -13.90 7.36
N MET A 94 22.58 -13.95 6.51
CA MET A 94 21.90 -12.76 6.00
C MET A 94 21.25 -11.97 7.14
N ASN A 95 20.54 -12.64 8.04
CA ASN A 95 19.89 -12.02 9.19
C ASN A 95 20.92 -11.36 10.12
N ARG A 96 22.08 -12.00 10.34
CA ARG A 96 23.16 -11.42 11.16
C ARG A 96 23.73 -10.14 10.52
N LEU A 97 23.94 -10.13 9.21
CA LEU A 97 24.41 -8.94 8.49
C LEU A 97 23.38 -7.81 8.53
N GLN A 98 22.09 -8.13 8.34
CA GLN A 98 21.01 -7.16 8.45
C GLN A 98 20.93 -6.55 9.85
N ALA A 99 21.06 -7.38 10.90
CA ALA A 99 21.08 -6.90 12.28
C ALA A 99 22.29 -5.98 12.55
N GLN A 100 23.48 -6.35 12.07
CA GLN A 100 24.67 -5.50 12.20
C GLN A 100 24.52 -4.16 11.47
N ARG A 101 23.95 -4.17 10.27
CA ARG A 101 23.64 -2.94 9.53
C ARG A 101 22.64 -2.05 10.28
N ALA A 102 21.61 -2.64 10.89
CA ALA A 102 20.63 -1.91 11.69
C ALA A 102 21.28 -1.27 12.93
N ILE A 103 22.16 -2.00 13.64
CA ILE A 103 22.90 -1.48 14.80
C ILE A 103 23.83 -0.33 14.39
N ALA A 104 24.55 -0.46 13.27
CA ALA A 104 25.41 0.60 12.76
C ALA A 104 24.61 1.87 12.43
N LEU A 105 23.45 1.70 11.79
CA LEU A 105 22.55 2.84 11.52
C LEU A 105 22.03 3.47 12.81
N GLN A 106 21.65 2.68 13.82
CA GLN A 106 21.22 3.20 15.12
C GLN A 106 22.32 4.05 15.76
N ALA A 107 23.58 3.61 15.71
CA ALA A 107 24.71 4.36 16.24
C ALA A 107 24.90 5.72 15.52
N GLU A 108 24.78 5.75 14.19
CA GLU A 108 24.86 6.99 13.40
C GLU A 108 23.70 7.94 13.71
N VAL A 109 22.48 7.42 13.86
CA VAL A 109 21.28 8.21 14.18
C VAL A 109 21.40 8.83 15.58
N ILE A 110 21.94 8.10 16.55
CA ILE A 110 22.20 8.63 17.91
C ILE A 110 23.19 9.81 17.88
N GLN A 111 24.23 9.72 17.03
CA GLN A 111 25.24 10.78 16.93
C GLN A 111 24.75 12.02 16.15
N ARG A 112 23.71 11.88 15.33
CA ARG A 112 23.20 12.95 14.45
C ARG A 112 21.68 13.15 14.65
N PRO A 113 21.25 13.96 15.63
CA PRO A 113 19.82 14.19 15.88
C PRO A 113 19.07 14.79 14.68
N ASN A 114 19.76 15.59 13.86
CA ASN A 114 19.17 16.15 12.63
C ASN A 114 18.85 15.07 11.59
N LEU A 115 19.64 13.98 11.53
CA LEU A 115 19.35 12.84 10.66
C LEU A 115 18.08 12.12 11.13
N ALA A 116 17.90 11.96 12.45
CA ALA A 116 16.69 11.37 13.02
C ALA A 116 15.42 12.16 12.62
N LEU A 117 15.50 13.49 12.67
CA LEU A 117 14.42 14.38 12.23
C LEU A 117 14.11 14.20 10.74
N CYS A 118 15.13 14.19 9.88
CA CYS A 118 14.94 14.06 8.44
C CYS A 118 14.33 12.69 8.06
N LEU A 119 14.79 11.60 8.69
CA LEU A 119 14.23 10.26 8.47
C LEU A 119 12.77 10.17 8.91
N LEU A 120 12.41 10.82 10.02
CA LEU A 120 11.02 10.87 10.47
C LEU A 120 10.12 11.64 9.48
N ILE A 121 10.59 12.80 9.01
CA ILE A 121 9.85 13.62 8.03
C ILE A 121 9.67 12.85 6.71
N GLU A 122 10.74 12.25 6.19
CA GLU A 122 10.67 11.41 4.97
C GLU A 122 9.61 10.32 5.13
N GLN A 123 9.65 9.59 6.25
CA GLN A 123 8.68 8.54 6.53
C GLN A 123 7.26 9.08 6.65
N MET A 124 7.02 10.22 7.31
CA MET A 124 5.71 10.85 7.44
C MET A 124 5.14 11.31 6.08
N VAL A 125 5.96 11.92 5.23
CA VAL A 125 5.55 12.34 3.88
C VAL A 125 5.07 11.12 3.10
N HIS A 126 5.80 10.00 3.16
CA HIS A 126 5.39 8.76 2.49
C HIS A 126 4.11 8.15 3.09
N GLU A 127 3.99 8.08 4.41
CA GLU A 127 2.76 7.55 5.04
C GLU A 127 1.50 8.34 4.68
N LEU A 128 1.64 9.66 4.56
CA LEU A 128 0.50 10.56 4.30
C LEU A 128 0.14 10.66 2.81
N ASP A 129 1.09 10.43 1.91
CA ASP A 129 0.87 10.39 0.45
C ASP A 129 0.28 9.04 -0.01
N ASP A 130 0.63 7.93 0.66
CA ASP A 130 0.21 6.56 0.31
C ASP A 130 -1.24 6.20 0.75
N ALA A 131 -2.21 7.05 0.43
CA ALA A 131 -3.64 6.82 0.71
C ALA A 131 -4.24 5.55 0.06
N GLY A 132 -3.49 4.80 -0.76
CA GLY A 132 -4.00 3.63 -1.47
C GLY A 132 -3.02 2.53 -1.86
N ARG A 133 -1.70 2.67 -1.65
CA ARG A 133 -0.73 1.62 -1.99
C ARG A 133 -0.08 1.08 -0.73
N ARG A 134 -0.60 -0.05 -0.25
CA ARG A 134 0.06 -0.90 0.75
C ARG A 134 1.26 -1.63 0.15
N HIS A 135 2.14 -0.94 -0.56
CA HIS A 135 3.47 -1.49 -0.81
C HIS A 135 4.31 -1.05 0.38
N ASN A 136 4.53 -1.97 1.32
CA ASN A 136 5.48 -1.77 2.39
C ASN A 136 6.86 -2.12 1.83
N PRO A 137 7.66 -1.18 1.26
CA PRO A 137 9.07 -1.47 1.09
C PRO A 137 9.65 -1.77 2.47
N VAL A 138 10.76 -2.50 2.52
CA VAL A 138 11.49 -2.78 3.76
C VAL A 138 11.72 -1.45 4.52
N ARG A 139 10.87 -1.17 5.50
CA ARG A 139 10.93 0.07 6.28
C ARG A 139 12.11 -0.03 7.22
N CYS A 140 12.98 0.97 7.16
CA CYS A 140 14.08 1.07 8.11
C CYS A 140 13.59 1.52 9.51
N LEU A 141 12.41 2.14 9.58
CA LEU A 141 11.78 2.65 10.79
C LEU A 141 10.34 2.13 10.88
N SER A 142 9.98 1.57 12.04
CA SER A 142 8.59 1.20 12.35
C SER A 142 7.82 2.44 12.82
N PHE A 143 7.34 3.24 11.87
CA PHE A 143 6.48 4.38 12.14
C PHE A 143 5.25 4.32 11.22
N SER A 144 4.10 4.69 11.77
CA SER A 144 2.81 4.74 11.08
C SER A 144 2.17 6.08 11.40
N ALA A 145 1.72 6.78 10.36
CA ALA A 145 0.88 7.96 10.47
C ALA A 145 -0.29 7.81 9.51
N SER A 146 -1.45 8.32 9.90
CA SER A 146 -2.65 8.30 9.07
C SER A 146 -3.17 9.72 8.91
N ASN A 147 -3.54 10.07 7.69
CA ASN A 147 -4.12 11.38 7.39
C ASN A 147 -5.57 11.43 7.94
N ALA A 148 -5.79 12.28 8.95
CA ALA A 148 -7.09 12.43 9.59
C ALA A 148 -8.04 13.37 8.84
N GLN A 149 -7.56 14.10 7.82
CA GLN A 149 -8.38 15.04 7.06
C GLN A 149 -9.57 14.35 6.38
N HIS A 150 -9.39 13.10 5.94
CA HIS A 150 -10.47 12.34 5.31
C HIS A 150 -11.62 12.06 6.31
N ASP A 151 -11.29 11.68 7.54
CA ASP A 151 -12.27 11.38 8.59
C ASP A 151 -12.94 12.66 9.12
N LEU A 152 -12.19 13.76 9.25
CA LEU A 152 -12.72 15.07 9.60
C LEU A 152 -13.75 15.55 8.55
N ALA A 153 -13.40 15.46 7.27
CA ALA A 153 -14.30 15.82 6.17
C ALA A 153 -15.56 14.96 6.09
N ARG A 154 -15.54 13.75 6.64
CA ARG A 154 -16.71 12.86 6.72
C ARG A 154 -17.61 13.17 7.92
N THR A 155 -17.05 13.71 9.00
CA THR A 155 -17.80 14.03 10.22
C THR A 155 -18.80 15.16 9.97
N ASP A 156 -18.38 16.22 9.30
CA ASP A 156 -19.26 17.32 8.89
C ASP A 156 -18.75 17.94 7.57
N PRO A 157 -19.56 17.97 6.50
CA PRO A 157 -19.16 18.60 5.24
C PRO A 157 -18.94 20.13 5.36
N ALA A 158 -19.58 20.82 6.32
CA ALA A 158 -19.38 22.25 6.58
C ALA A 158 -18.01 22.56 7.22
N MET A 159 -17.30 21.53 7.69
CA MET A 159 -15.98 21.67 8.30
C MET A 159 -14.91 22.12 7.30
N LYS A 160 -15.13 21.88 6.00
CA LYS A 160 -14.25 22.35 4.92
C LYS A 160 -14.30 23.86 4.69
N ASP A 161 -15.43 24.49 5.03
CA ASP A 161 -15.64 25.93 4.88
C ASP A 161 -15.18 26.73 6.10
N CYS A 162 -14.59 26.04 7.10
CA CYS A 162 -14.09 26.69 8.31
C CYS A 162 -12.76 27.40 8.04
N ALA A 163 -12.59 28.61 8.57
CA ALA A 163 -11.34 29.38 8.44
C ALA A 163 -10.09 28.63 8.94
N ALA A 164 -10.25 27.76 9.95
CA ALA A 164 -9.18 26.90 10.45
C ALA A 164 -8.76 25.83 9.43
N TRP A 165 -9.70 25.30 8.63
CA TRP A 165 -9.41 24.34 7.57
C TRP A 165 -8.62 25.01 6.44
N GLU A 166 -9.03 26.19 6.00
CA GLU A 166 -8.32 26.97 4.99
C GLU A 166 -6.89 27.34 5.43
N LEU A 167 -6.71 27.72 6.70
CA LEU A 167 -5.39 28.01 7.25
C LEU A 167 -4.47 26.78 7.18
N VAL A 168 -4.96 25.61 7.59
CA VAL A 168 -4.20 24.36 7.55
C VAL A 168 -3.83 23.97 6.11
N GLN A 169 -4.76 24.10 5.15
CA GLN A 169 -4.47 23.80 3.75
C GLN A 169 -3.42 24.76 3.16
N ARG A 170 -3.55 26.05 3.45
CA ARG A 170 -2.58 27.06 2.97
C ARG A 170 -1.18 26.82 3.50
N GLU A 171 -1.04 26.59 4.80
CA GLU A 171 0.26 26.31 5.42
C GLU A 171 0.84 24.99 4.91
N TRP A 172 -0.01 23.97 4.73
CA TRP A 172 0.40 22.69 4.13
C TRP A 172 0.93 22.87 2.70
N GLU A 173 0.19 23.55 1.83
CA GLU A 173 0.60 23.84 0.45
C GLU A 173 1.90 24.66 0.40
N ALA A 174 2.08 25.61 1.32
CA ALA A 174 3.30 26.38 1.42
C ALA A 174 4.50 25.50 1.82
N CYS A 175 4.33 24.58 2.76
CA CYS A 175 5.38 23.68 3.23
C CYS A 175 5.70 22.53 2.26
N THR A 176 4.73 22.11 1.43
CA THR A 176 4.88 20.98 0.50
C THR A 176 5.24 21.35 -0.93
N ARG A 177 5.17 22.65 -1.28
CA ARG A 177 5.47 23.14 -2.64
C ARG A 177 6.82 22.65 -3.19
N ASP A 178 7.83 22.65 -2.35
CA ASP A 178 9.21 22.37 -2.75
C ASP A 178 9.62 20.91 -2.48
N VAL A 179 8.70 20.07 -1.97
CA VAL A 179 8.99 18.67 -1.64
C VAL A 179 9.15 17.86 -2.94
N PRO A 180 10.27 17.15 -3.12
CA PRO A 180 10.46 16.27 -4.28
C PRO A 180 9.41 15.16 -4.32
N GLY A 181 8.82 14.91 -5.49
CA GLY A 181 7.88 13.79 -5.69
C GLY A 181 8.56 12.41 -5.76
N ASP A 182 9.88 12.35 -5.94
CA ASP A 182 10.62 11.08 -5.89
C ASP A 182 11.06 10.77 -4.45
N ARG A 183 10.63 9.61 -3.95
CA ARG A 183 10.98 9.05 -2.63
C ARG A 183 12.49 9.05 -2.37
N SER A 184 13.30 8.72 -3.39
CA SER A 184 14.75 8.65 -3.20
C SER A 184 15.41 10.02 -3.01
N ALA A 185 14.75 11.08 -3.47
CA ALA A 185 15.26 12.45 -3.44
C ALA A 185 14.84 13.24 -2.17
N VAL A 186 13.82 12.78 -1.43
CA VAL A 186 13.31 13.46 -0.24
C VAL A 186 14.36 13.55 0.87
N LEU A 187 15.04 12.44 1.20
CA LEU A 187 16.02 12.43 2.29
C LEU A 187 17.25 13.32 2.01
N PRO A 188 17.91 13.26 0.83
CA PRO A 188 18.99 14.20 0.49
C PRO A 188 18.56 15.66 0.56
N TRP A 189 17.36 15.98 0.03
CA TRP A 189 16.81 17.33 0.07
C TRP A 189 16.58 17.83 1.51
N LEU A 190 16.08 16.98 2.41
CA LEU A 190 15.90 17.35 3.83
C LEU A 190 17.22 17.63 4.54
N LEU A 191 18.28 16.90 4.18
CA LEU A 191 19.62 17.07 4.77
C LEU A 191 20.31 18.39 4.37
N GLU A 192 19.94 18.95 3.21
CA GLU A 192 20.48 20.23 2.71
C GLU A 192 19.75 21.45 3.28
N ARG A 193 18.55 21.27 3.84
CA ARG A 193 17.72 22.36 4.39
C ARG A 193 18.11 22.76 5.80
N ALA A 194 17.74 24.00 6.18
CA ALA A 194 17.89 24.46 7.54
C ALA A 194 16.97 23.67 8.49
N GLN A 195 17.47 23.39 9.69
CA GLN A 195 16.72 22.62 10.69
C GLN A 195 15.39 23.29 11.08
N ALA A 196 15.33 24.63 11.10
CA ALA A 196 14.11 25.38 11.39
C ALA A 196 13.00 25.09 10.37
N ASP A 197 13.34 25.01 9.09
CA ASP A 197 12.38 24.73 8.02
C ASP A 197 11.89 23.28 8.08
N ASN A 198 12.78 22.35 8.46
CA ASN A 198 12.41 20.96 8.68
C ASN A 198 11.47 20.81 9.89
N ILE A 199 11.65 21.59 10.96
CA ILE A 199 10.74 21.62 12.10
C ILE A 199 9.38 22.19 11.70
N ALA A 200 9.35 23.25 10.88
CA ALA A 200 8.09 23.80 10.36
C ALA A 200 7.33 22.76 9.52
N LEU A 201 8.04 22.05 8.63
CA LEU A 201 7.46 20.96 7.84
C LEU A 201 6.95 19.82 8.73
N LEU A 202 7.70 19.44 9.77
CA LEU A 202 7.24 18.45 10.75
C LEU A 202 5.94 18.91 11.44
N GLY A 203 5.85 20.18 11.84
CA GLY A 203 4.63 20.73 12.43
C GLY A 203 3.42 20.62 11.50
N ALA A 204 3.60 20.95 10.23
CA ALA A 204 2.56 20.80 9.21
C ALA A 204 2.14 19.32 9.03
N LEU A 205 3.10 18.39 8.95
CA LEU A 205 2.83 16.95 8.84
C LEU A 205 2.09 16.39 10.05
N VAL A 206 2.49 16.78 11.26
CA VAL A 206 1.84 16.35 12.50
C VAL A 206 0.41 16.87 12.56
N SER A 207 0.15 18.10 12.11
CA SER A 207 -1.21 18.67 12.07
C SER A 207 -2.19 17.80 11.27
N LEU A 208 -1.73 17.15 10.20
CA LEU A 208 -2.56 16.25 9.38
C LEU A 208 -2.95 14.95 10.09
N THR A 209 -2.19 14.56 11.11
CA THR A 209 -2.48 13.37 11.92
C THR A 209 -3.44 13.66 13.08
N CYS A 210 -3.70 14.93 13.39
CA CYS A 210 -4.64 15.32 14.43
C CYS A 210 -6.08 15.03 13.99
N GLY A 211 -6.58 13.86 14.38
CA GLY A 211 -7.97 13.44 14.16
C GLY A 211 -8.89 13.71 15.33
N VAL A 212 -10.16 13.33 15.16
CA VAL A 212 -11.15 13.36 16.23
C VAL A 212 -10.77 12.32 17.27
N ALA A 213 -10.50 12.76 18.50
CA ALA A 213 -10.28 11.84 19.62
C ALA A 213 -11.62 11.18 19.98
N THR A 214 -11.93 10.04 19.36
CA THR A 214 -13.05 9.21 19.80
C THR A 214 -12.62 8.55 21.11
N SER A 215 -13.05 9.11 22.24
CA SER A 215 -12.99 8.41 23.52
C SER A 215 -13.90 7.18 23.42
N SER A 216 -13.32 5.99 23.24
CA SER A 216 -14.06 4.75 23.44
C SER A 216 -14.41 4.64 24.92
N ALA A 217 -15.67 4.90 25.25
CA ALA A 217 -16.26 4.55 26.54
C ALA A 217 -16.58 3.04 26.59
#